data_AF-A0A1N6MWU7-F1
#
_entry.id   AF-A0A1N6MWU7-F1
#
_cell.length_a   1.000
_cell.length_b   1.000
_cell.length_c   1.000
_cell.angle_alpha   90.00
_cell.angle_beta   90.00
_cell.angle_gamma   90.00
#
_symmetry.space_group_name_H-M   'P 1'
#
loop_
_entity.id
_entity.type
_entity.pdbx_description
1 polymer ?
#
loop_
_entity_poly.entity_id
_entity_poly.type
_entity_poly.pdbx_seq_one_letter_code
_entity_poly.pdbx_strand_id
1 'polypeptide(L)'
;MPEHVPPVHEREVGITGRFRFRAQKLTSRPVLQVEVVIRRTRRGIRSFDRTDTTWRDATIQEATQIQYGTGFVKPEEPEPVMSD
;
A
#
# COMPACT_ATOMS: atom_id res chain seq x y z
N MET A 1 -15.31 -24.32 -19.26
CA MET A 1 -16.01 -23.52 -18.23
C MET A 1 -15.04 -22.43 -17.80
N PRO A 2 -15.42 -21.14 -17.74
CA PRO A 2 -14.50 -20.12 -17.27
C PRO A 2 -14.16 -20.43 -15.80
N GLU A 3 -12.87 -20.57 -15.52
CA GLU A 3 -12.37 -20.80 -14.17
C GLU A 3 -12.82 -19.64 -13.28
N HIS A 4 -13.65 -19.92 -12.29
CA HIS A 4 -14.13 -18.90 -11.36
C HIS A 4 -13.02 -18.59 -10.37
N VAL A 5 -12.10 -17.72 -10.77
CA VAL A 5 -10.97 -17.34 -9.92
C VAL A 5 -11.49 -16.40 -8.81
N PRO A 6 -11.36 -16.75 -7.52
CA PRO A 6 -11.95 -15.97 -6.43
C PRO A 6 -11.47 -14.51 -6.41
N PRO A 7 -12.28 -13.55 -5.96
CA PRO A 7 -11.89 -12.14 -5.94
C PRO A 7 -10.74 -11.88 -4.96
N VAL A 8 -9.78 -11.07 -5.39
CA VAL A 8 -8.69 -10.57 -4.54
C VAL A 8 -9.26 -9.47 -3.64
N HIS A 9 -9.06 -9.61 -2.33
CA HIS A 9 -9.42 -8.62 -1.34
C HIS A 9 -8.18 -7.80 -1.02
N GLU A 10 -8.25 -6.49 -1.22
CA GLU A 10 -7.18 -5.55 -0.90
C GLU A 10 -7.57 -4.74 0.33
N ARG A 11 -6.65 -4.61 1.29
CA ARG A 11 -6.83 -3.77 2.47
C ARG A 11 -5.59 -2.92 2.67
N GLU A 12 -5.78 -1.61 2.78
CA GLU A 12 -4.71 -0.70 3.19
C GLU A 12 -4.39 -0.92 4.68
N VAL A 13 -3.11 -1.11 4.97
CA VAL A 13 -2.58 -1.35 6.33
C VAL A 13 -2.10 -0.04 6.95
N GLY A 14 -1.48 0.83 6.15
CA GLY A 14 -1.04 2.16 6.57
C GLY A 14 0.00 2.78 5.63
N ILE A 15 0.50 3.97 5.98
CA ILE A 15 1.52 4.69 5.21
C ILE A 15 2.94 4.28 5.62
N THR A 16 3.89 4.22 4.69
CA THR A 16 5.29 3.86 4.98
C THR A 16 6.14 5.04 5.48
N GLY A 17 5.63 6.26 5.35
CA GLY A 17 6.37 7.49 5.58
C GLY A 17 7.17 7.99 4.36
N ARG A 18 7.25 7.19 3.28
CA ARG A 18 7.80 7.70 2.00
C ARG A 18 6.75 8.58 1.31
N PHE A 19 7.21 9.71 0.79
CA PHE A 19 6.35 10.65 0.08
C PHE A 19 7.04 11.20 -1.17
N ARG A 20 6.23 11.64 -2.13
CA ARG A 20 6.70 12.30 -3.35
C ARG A 20 5.66 13.32 -3.82
N PHE A 21 6.08 14.27 -4.64
CA PHE A 21 5.17 15.16 -5.35
C PHE A 21 5.02 14.72 -6.80
N ARG A 22 3.79 14.74 -7.32
CA ARG A 22 3.52 14.62 -8.75
C ARG A 22 2.87 15.91 -9.26
N ALA A 23 3.13 16.28 -10.50
CA ALA A 23 2.37 17.33 -11.16
C ALA A 23 1.00 16.80 -11.62
N GLN A 24 -0.08 17.51 -11.32
CA GLN A 24 -1.40 17.21 -11.87
C GLN A 24 -1.43 17.58 -13.35
N LYS A 25 -1.83 16.64 -14.22
CA LYS A 25 -1.74 16.80 -15.69
C LYS A 25 -2.46 18.03 -16.26
N LEU A 26 -3.57 18.45 -15.65
CA LEU A 26 -4.40 19.55 -16.17
C LEU A 26 -3.97 20.93 -15.64
N THR A 27 -3.54 21.00 -14.38
CA THR A 27 -3.33 22.27 -13.66
C THR A 27 -1.85 22.52 -13.34
N SER A 28 -0.98 21.55 -13.59
CA SER A 28 0.43 21.51 -13.19
C SER A 28 0.65 21.73 -11.69
N ARG A 29 -0.41 21.63 -10.87
CA ARG A 29 -0.29 21.80 -9.42
C ARG A 29 0.42 20.60 -8.81
N PRO A 30 1.32 20.82 -7.83
CA PRO A 30 1.94 19.72 -7.11
C PRO A 30 0.89 19.03 -6.23
N VAL A 31 0.82 17.70 -6.35
CA VAL A 31 -0.01 16.83 -5.52
C VAL A 31 0.91 15.96 -4.69
N LEU A 32 0.75 16.03 -3.37
CA LEU A 32 1.47 15.17 -2.43
C LEU A 32 0.94 13.74 -2.55
N GLN A 33 1.85 12.79 -2.73
CA GLN A 33 1.57 11.37 -2.72
C GLN A 33 2.34 10.68 -1.61
N VAL A 34 1.71 9.67 -1.04
CA VAL A 34 2.28 8.79 -0.02
C VAL A 34 2.36 7.37 -0.53
N GLU A 35 3.41 6.67 -0.12
CA GLU A 35 3.50 5.23 -0.30
C GLU A 35 2.72 4.55 0.82
N VAL A 36 1.79 3.68 0.44
CA VAL A 36 0.93 2.93 1.36
C VAL A 36 1.16 1.44 1.20
N VAL A 37 1.05 0.73 2.31
CA VAL A 37 1.13 -0.72 2.37
C VAL A 37 -0.28 -1.28 2.15
N ILE A 38 -0.43 -2.14 1.16
CA ILE A 38 -1.66 -2.87 0.86
C ILE A 38 -1.43 -4.34 1.11
N ARG A 39 -2.27 -4.93 1.95
CA ARG A 39 -2.36 -6.38 2.12
C ARG A 39 -3.38 -6.94 1.14
N ARG A 40 -2.92 -7.81 0.25
CA ARG A 40 -3.74 -8.55 -0.69
C ARG A 40 -3.97 -9.94 -0.15
N THR A 41 -5.23 -10.32 -0.03
CA THR A 41 -5.64 -11.64 0.43
C THR A 41 -6.59 -12.26 -0.58
N ARG A 42 -6.51 -13.58 -0.77
CA ARG A 42 -7.44 -14.32 -1.61
C ARG A 42 -8.05 -15.45 -0.81
N ARG A 43 -9.38 -15.45 -0.69
CA ARG A 43 -10.09 -16.52 0.03
C ARG A 43 -9.80 -17.87 -0.63
N GLY A 44 -9.35 -18.84 0.16
CA GLY A 44 -9.05 -20.20 -0.28
C GLY A 44 -7.61 -20.45 -0.73
N ILE A 45 -6.74 -19.43 -0.83
CA ILE A 45 -5.32 -19.60 -1.20
C ILE A 45 -4.44 -18.93 -0.14
N ARG A 46 -3.99 -19.71 0.85
CA ARG A 46 -3.16 -19.21 1.98
C ARG A 46 -1.82 -18.65 1.51
N SER A 47 -1.29 -19.12 0.37
CA SER A 47 -0.04 -18.64 -0.25
C SER A 47 -0.18 -17.30 -1.00
N PHE A 48 -1.39 -16.72 -1.06
CA PHE A 48 -1.64 -15.45 -1.74
C PHE A 48 -1.74 -14.26 -0.78
N ASP A 49 -1.53 -14.45 0.52
CA ASP A 49 -1.44 -13.34 1.47
C ASP A 49 -0.10 -12.62 1.23
N ARG A 50 -0.17 -11.46 0.58
CA ARG A 50 1.00 -10.68 0.19
C ARG A 50 0.83 -9.22 0.57
N THR A 51 1.93 -8.63 1.02
CA THR A 51 2.02 -7.23 1.36
C THR A 51 2.78 -6.51 0.26
N ASP A 52 2.10 -5.61 -0.44
CA ASP A 52 2.66 -4.79 -1.51
C ASP A 52 2.62 -3.31 -1.11
N THR A 53 3.43 -2.47 -1.76
CA THR A 53 3.36 -1.01 -1.62
C THR A 53 2.80 -0.35 -2.88
N THR A 54 1.98 0.68 -2.72
CA THR A 54 1.50 1.51 -3.83
C THR A 54 1.55 2.99 -3.51
N TRP A 55 1.50 3.84 -4.54
CA TRP A 55 1.47 5.30 -4.39
C TRP A 55 0.06 5.83 -4.56
N ARG A 56 -0.43 6.60 -3.59
CA ARG A 56 -1.70 7.33 -3.71
C ARG A 56 -1.59 8.76 -3.23
N ASP A 57 -2.57 9.58 -3.60
CA ASP A 57 -2.63 10.96 -3.15
C ASP A 57 -2.84 10.99 -1.62
N ALA A 58 -2.14 11.92 -0.96
CA ALA A 58 -2.15 12.07 0.48
C ALA A 58 -3.46 12.71 0.94
N THR A 59 -3.99 12.22 2.05
CA THR A 59 -4.99 12.97 2.83
C THR A 59 -4.31 14.07 3.65
N ILE A 60 -5.10 15.03 4.15
CA ILE A 60 -4.58 16.11 5.01
C ILE A 60 -3.97 15.54 6.31
N GLN A 61 -4.59 14.50 6.88
CA GLN A 61 -4.08 13.84 8.07
C GLN A 61 -2.71 13.20 7.82
N GLU A 62 -2.53 12.55 6.67
CA GLU A 62 -1.26 11.91 6.32
C GLU A 62 -0.17 12.91 5.98
N ALA A 63 -0.52 14.03 5.34
CA ALA A 63 0.40 15.14 5.16
C ALA A 63 0.93 15.66 6.50
N THR A 64 0.04 15.73 7.50
CA THR A 64 0.38 16.09 8.88
C THR A 64 1.28 15.05 9.52
N GLN A 65 0.95 13.76 9.40
CA GLN A 65 1.77 12.65 9.90
C GLN A 65 3.19 12.67 9.30
N ILE A 66 3.31 12.97 8.01
CA ILE A 66 4.60 13.14 7.32
C ILE A 66 5.38 14.31 7.90
N GLN A 67 4.72 15.46 8.07
CA GLN A 67 5.36 16.66 8.60
C GLN A 67 5.92 16.44 10.02
N TYR A 68 5.22 15.67 10.86
CA TYR A 68 5.63 15.38 12.23
C TYR A 68 6.41 14.06 12.39
N GLY A 69 6.53 13.25 11.33
CA GLY A 69 7.29 12.00 11.37
C GLY A 69 6.65 10.88 12.22
N THR A 70 5.32 10.78 12.27
CA THR A 70 4.61 9.85 13.17
C THR A 70 3.63 8.92 12.46
N GLY A 71 3.34 7.75 13.05
CA GLY A 71 2.27 6.86 12.58
C GLY A 71 2.60 6.01 11.35
N PHE A 72 3.88 5.78 11.06
CA PHE A 72 4.32 5.00 9.91
C PHE A 72 4.34 3.49 10.21
N VAL A 73 3.98 2.70 9.20
CA VAL A 73 4.01 1.24 9.22
C VAL A 73 5.24 0.76 8.44
N LYS A 74 5.97 -0.22 8.99
CA LYS A 74 7.01 -0.93 8.24
C LYS A 74 6.35 -2.06 7.45
N PRO A 75 6.63 -2.22 6.14
CA PRO A 75 6.21 -3.42 5.44
C PRO A 75 6.86 -4.63 6.13
N GLU A 76 6.05 -5.60 6.56
CA GLU A 76 6.56 -6.86 7.06
C GLU A 76 7.31 -7.57 5.94
N GLU A 77 8.60 -7.83 6.14
CA GLU A 77 9.35 -8.72 5.24
C GLU A 77 8.71 -10.12 5.35
N PRO A 78 8.38 -10.77 4.24
CA PRO A 78 7.85 -12.13 4.30
C PRO A 78 8.89 -13.02 4.98
N GLU A 79 8.49 -13.72 6.05
CA GLU A 79 9.39 -14.65 6.74
C GLU A 79 9.97 -15.65 5.72
N PRO A 80 11.28 -15.95 5.80
CA PRO A 80 11.89 -16.93 4.91
C PRO A 80 11.17 -18.26 5.10
N VAL A 81 10.63 -18.80 4.01
CA VAL A 81 10.07 -20.15 3.98
C VAL A 81 11.23 -21.09 4.30
N MET A 82 11.30 -21.55 5.55
CA MET A 82 12.21 -22.60 5.97
C MET A 82 11.80 -23.87 5.21
N SER A 83 12.62 -24.26 4.24
CA SER A 83 12.49 -25.55 3.57
C SER A 83 12.99 -26.63 4.53
N ASP A 84 12.08 -27.50 4.98
CA ASP A 84 12.40 -28.74 5.71
C ASP A 84 13.12 -29.77 4.83
#